data_AF-X1PLE5-F1
#
_entry.id   AF-X1PLE5-F1
#
_cell.length_a   1.000
_cell.length_b   1.000
_cell.length_c   1.000
_cell.angle_alpha   90.00
_cell.angle_beta   90.00
_cell.angle_gamma   90.00
#
_symmetry.space_group_name_H-M   'P 1'
#
loop_
_entity.id
_entity.type
_entity.pdbx_description
1 polymer ?
#
loop_
_entity_poly.entity_id
_entity_poly.type
_entity_poly.pdbx_seq_one_letter_code
_entity_poly.pdbx_strand_id
1 'polypeptide(L)'
;FATHFARESELSYRKGMEWLGYSIDWRREFTTVDPSYSKFIAWQYHKLYDAGLIVKGKHPVKWCPGCGNPVTDHDLLEGEGVGIVEFTLLKYKIDDYVLPAATLRPETVFGVTNLWLNPDVKYVSAQVNGERWIVSEQAVKKLRDQGYQVGEVSSIRINFGREVEVPLTHKRVPILPAKFVDPDNATGVVGSVPSHRLNLAGPPI
;
A
#
# COMPACT_ATOMS: atom_id res chain seq x y z
N PHE A 1 17.01 -26.87 7.07
CA PHE A 1 15.56 -26.89 6.83
C PHE A 1 15.24 -26.95 5.34
N ALA A 2 15.60 -25.95 4.52
CA ALA A 2 15.30 -25.96 3.08
C ALA A 2 15.85 -27.19 2.32
N THR A 3 17.07 -27.63 2.64
CA THR A 3 17.70 -28.81 2.02
C THR A 3 17.01 -30.13 2.32
N HIS A 4 16.33 -30.24 3.47
CA HIS A 4 15.60 -31.44 3.84
C HIS A 4 14.32 -31.58 3.01
N PHE A 5 13.52 -30.52 2.92
CA PHE A 5 12.30 -30.50 2.10
C PHE A 5 12.58 -30.63 0.60
N ALA A 6 13.64 -29.98 0.09
CA ALA A 6 14.03 -30.13 -1.30
C ALA A 6 14.27 -31.61 -1.64
N ARG A 7 15.05 -32.32 -0.82
CA ARG A 7 15.37 -33.73 -1.02
C ARG A 7 14.16 -34.66 -0.86
N GLU A 8 13.31 -34.42 0.13
CA GLU A 8 12.09 -35.23 0.33
C GLU A 8 11.08 -35.05 -0.80
N SER A 9 10.87 -33.80 -1.23
CA SER A 9 9.95 -33.47 -2.32
C SER A 9 10.41 -34.06 -3.66
N GLU A 10 11.71 -33.99 -3.96
CA GLU A 10 12.31 -34.56 -5.17
C GLU A 10 12.06 -36.07 -5.28
N LEU A 11 12.28 -36.79 -4.17
CA LEU A 11 12.03 -38.23 -4.09
C LEU A 11 10.56 -38.59 -4.31
N SER A 12 9.64 -37.70 -3.97
CA SER A 12 8.20 -37.89 -4.17
C SER A 12 7.79 -37.57 -5.61
N TYR A 13 8.20 -36.41 -6.14
CA TYR A 13 7.80 -35.94 -7.47
C TYR A 13 8.35 -36.81 -8.58
N ARG A 14 9.64 -37.19 -8.51
CA ARG A 14 10.26 -38.03 -9.54
C ARG A 14 9.58 -39.39 -9.63
N LYS A 15 9.36 -40.06 -8.49
CA LYS A 15 8.64 -41.35 -8.46
C LYS A 15 7.23 -41.24 -9.04
N GLY A 16 6.51 -40.16 -8.72
CA GLY A 16 5.18 -39.93 -9.28
C GLY A 16 5.21 -39.74 -10.80
N MET A 17 6.16 -38.96 -11.31
CA MET A 17 6.31 -38.69 -12.74
C MET A 17 6.80 -39.92 -13.54
N GLU A 18 7.70 -40.72 -12.96
CA GLU A 18 8.12 -42.01 -13.53
C GLU A 18 6.96 -43.01 -13.57
N TRP A 19 6.17 -43.08 -12.49
CA TRP A 19 4.98 -43.93 -12.42
C TRP A 19 3.90 -43.53 -13.45
N LEU A 20 3.73 -42.23 -13.68
CA LEU A 20 2.84 -41.69 -14.72
C LEU A 20 3.38 -41.90 -16.15
N GLY A 21 4.60 -42.39 -16.32
CA GLY A 21 5.18 -42.71 -17.63
C GLY A 21 5.66 -41.48 -18.41
N TYR A 22 5.99 -40.37 -17.74
CA TYR A 22 6.51 -39.20 -18.45
C TYR A 22 7.89 -39.46 -19.05
N SER A 23 8.07 -39.03 -20.31
CA SER A 23 9.33 -39.17 -21.06
C SER A 23 10.30 -38.01 -20.73
N ILE A 24 10.77 -37.94 -19.48
CA ILE A 24 11.66 -36.89 -18.97
C ILE A 24 13.12 -37.38 -19.00
N ASP A 25 14.05 -36.53 -19.44
CA ASP A 25 15.50 -36.79 -19.34
C ASP A 25 16.02 -36.43 -17.93
N TRP A 26 15.96 -37.40 -17.03
CA TRP A 26 16.38 -37.25 -15.63
C TRP A 26 17.86 -36.89 -15.45
N ARG A 27 18.72 -37.04 -16.48
CA ARG A 27 20.13 -36.62 -16.40
C ARG A 27 20.30 -35.11 -16.28
N ARG A 28 19.25 -34.33 -16.55
CA ARG A 28 19.20 -32.87 -16.48
C ARG A 28 18.44 -32.36 -15.26
N GLU A 29 18.14 -33.22 -14.30
CA GLU A 29 17.53 -32.81 -13.05
C GLU A 29 18.50 -31.97 -12.21
N PHE A 30 17.99 -30.91 -11.59
CA PHE A 30 18.69 -30.09 -10.63
C PHE A 30 17.65 -29.40 -9.74
N THR A 31 18.09 -28.94 -8.58
CA THR A 31 17.25 -28.18 -7.64
C THR A 31 17.68 -26.73 -7.58
N THR A 32 16.78 -25.85 -7.14
CA THR A 32 17.07 -24.42 -6.98
C THR A 32 18.08 -24.13 -5.87
N VAL A 33 18.36 -25.11 -5.01
CA VAL A 33 19.34 -25.00 -3.91
C VAL A 33 20.72 -25.55 -4.30
N ASP A 34 20.88 -26.10 -5.51
CA ASP A 34 22.16 -26.67 -5.94
C ASP A 34 23.24 -25.59 -6.08
N PRO A 35 24.50 -25.87 -5.68
CA PRO A 35 25.59 -24.90 -5.80
C PRO A 35 25.89 -24.48 -7.24
N SER A 36 25.78 -25.42 -8.20
CA SER A 36 25.97 -25.16 -9.63
C SER A 36 24.90 -24.21 -10.16
N TYR A 37 23.64 -24.45 -9.82
CA TYR A 37 22.52 -23.58 -10.18
C TYR A 37 22.65 -22.19 -9.53
N SER A 38 23.06 -22.13 -8.27
CA SER A 38 23.34 -20.86 -7.58
C SER A 38 24.43 -20.03 -8.29
N LYS A 39 25.49 -20.68 -8.82
CA LYS A 39 26.52 -20.00 -9.62
C LYS A 39 25.99 -19.50 -10.97
N PHE A 40 25.10 -20.26 -11.61
CA PHE A 40 24.42 -19.83 -12.82
C PHE A 40 23.55 -18.58 -12.58
N ILE A 41 22.78 -18.55 -11.49
CA ILE A 41 22.00 -17.38 -11.10
C ILE A 41 22.90 -16.19 -10.77
N ALA A 42 24.00 -16.40 -10.05
CA ALA A 42 24.96 -15.31 -9.78
C ALA A 42 25.51 -14.72 -11.09
N TRP A 43 25.91 -15.56 -12.04
CA TRP A 43 26.33 -15.12 -13.36
C TRP A 43 25.25 -14.32 -14.10
N GLN A 44 23.99 -14.77 -14.05
CA GLN A 44 22.85 -14.06 -14.65
C GLN A 44 22.68 -12.66 -14.04
N TYR A 45 22.71 -12.54 -12.71
CA TYR A 45 22.61 -11.25 -12.02
C TYR A 45 23.78 -10.32 -12.34
N HIS A 46 25.01 -10.85 -12.45
CA HIS A 46 26.14 -10.05 -12.90
C HIS A 46 25.93 -9.52 -14.32
N LYS A 47 25.42 -10.33 -15.25
CA LYS A 47 25.10 -9.85 -16.60
C LYS A 47 24.03 -8.78 -16.63
N LEU A 48 22.98 -8.92 -15.82
CA LEU A 48 21.94 -7.89 -15.68
C LEU A 48 22.49 -6.61 -15.05
N TYR A 49 23.39 -6.73 -14.09
CA TYR A 49 24.08 -5.60 -13.47
C TYR A 49 24.97 -4.86 -14.46
N ASP A 50 25.83 -5.59 -15.19
CA ASP A 50 26.72 -5.05 -16.23
C ASP A 50 25.94 -4.35 -17.35
N ALA A 51 24.74 -4.84 -17.65
CA ALA A 51 23.82 -4.25 -18.63
C ALA A 51 23.03 -3.03 -18.08
N GLY A 52 23.20 -2.65 -16.82
CA GLY A 52 22.50 -1.53 -16.19
C GLY A 52 21.01 -1.78 -15.92
N LEU A 53 20.55 -3.05 -15.92
CA LEU A 53 19.16 -3.42 -15.71
C LEU A 53 18.79 -3.60 -14.23
N ILE A 54 19.78 -3.56 -13.34
CA ILE A 54 19.58 -3.65 -11.89
C ILE A 54 19.78 -2.27 -11.27
N VAL A 55 18.71 -1.74 -10.69
CA VAL A 55 18.70 -0.44 -10.01
C VAL A 55 18.37 -0.60 -8.53
N LYS A 56 18.89 0.32 -7.72
CA LYS A 56 18.57 0.41 -6.28
C LYS A 56 17.89 1.74 -6.02
N GLY A 57 16.66 1.69 -5.53
CA GLY A 57 15.87 2.87 -5.21
C GLY A 57 14.82 2.57 -4.14
N LYS A 58 14.13 3.62 -3.70
CA LYS A 58 12.93 3.48 -2.86
C LYS A 58 11.73 3.34 -3.81
N HIS A 59 11.06 2.21 -3.74
CA HIS A 59 9.88 1.93 -4.55
C HIS A 59 8.78 1.37 -3.64
N PRO A 60 7.51 1.69 -3.90
CA PRO A 60 6.42 1.07 -3.18
C PRO A 60 6.39 -0.42 -3.53
N VAL A 61 6.28 -1.27 -2.51
CA VAL A 61 6.21 -2.72 -2.64
C VAL A 61 5.08 -3.24 -1.77
N LYS A 62 4.50 -4.38 -2.14
CA LYS A 62 3.64 -5.12 -1.22
C LYS A 62 4.51 -5.60 -0.06
N TRP A 63 4.02 -5.41 1.15
CA TRP A 63 4.82 -5.63 2.36
C TRP A 63 4.07 -6.51 3.35
N CYS A 64 4.76 -7.50 3.92
CA CYS A 64 4.23 -8.29 5.02
C CYS A 64 4.77 -7.78 6.36
N PRO A 65 3.94 -7.19 7.24
CA PRO A 65 4.39 -6.71 8.55
C PRO A 65 4.88 -7.82 9.50
N GLY A 66 4.40 -9.05 9.31
CA GLY A 66 4.79 -10.20 10.15
C GLY A 66 6.17 -10.77 9.79
N CYS A 67 6.48 -10.82 8.49
CA CYS A 67 7.74 -11.37 7.98
C CYS A 67 8.83 -10.30 7.82
N GLY A 68 8.45 -9.03 7.67
CA GLY A 68 9.40 -7.92 7.54
C GLY A 68 10.13 -7.89 6.20
N ASN A 69 9.50 -8.39 5.13
CA ASN A 69 10.04 -8.40 3.78
C ASN A 69 8.99 -8.03 2.72
N PRO A 70 9.44 -7.59 1.53
CA PRO A 70 8.57 -7.45 0.38
C PRO A 70 7.97 -8.80 0.00
N VAL A 71 6.70 -8.80 -0.38
CA VAL A 71 5.99 -9.98 -0.88
C VAL A 71 5.69 -9.80 -2.35
N THR A 72 5.85 -10.87 -3.12
CA THR A 72 5.44 -10.93 -4.52
C THR A 72 4.04 -11.54 -4.62
N ASP A 73 3.45 -11.50 -5.80
CA ASP A 73 2.12 -12.06 -6.04
C ASP A 73 2.02 -13.55 -5.69
N HIS A 74 3.11 -14.29 -5.86
CA HIS A 74 3.20 -15.72 -5.53
C HIS A 74 3.33 -15.99 -4.01
N ASP A 75 3.63 -14.97 -3.22
CA ASP A 75 3.71 -15.09 -1.75
C ASP A 75 2.37 -14.75 -1.07
N LEU A 76 1.38 -14.26 -1.82
CA LEU A 76 0.07 -13.90 -1.30
C LEU A 76 -0.84 -15.11 -1.21
N LEU A 77 -1.52 -15.27 -0.06
CA LEU A 77 -2.57 -16.27 0.10
C LEU A 77 -3.83 -15.92 -0.70
N GLU A 78 -4.14 -14.62 -0.83
CA GLU A 78 -5.29 -14.08 -1.55
C GLU A 78 -4.92 -12.71 -2.15
N GLY A 79 -5.62 -12.29 -3.21
CA GLY A 79 -5.41 -10.97 -3.83
C GLY A 79 -4.28 -10.90 -4.85
N GLU A 80 -4.03 -12.00 -5.56
CA GLU A 80 -3.17 -12.00 -6.75
C GLU A 80 -3.69 -10.97 -7.77
N GLY A 81 -2.79 -10.14 -8.32
CA GLY A 81 -3.17 -9.08 -9.25
C GLY A 81 -3.66 -7.76 -8.63
N VAL A 82 -3.78 -7.64 -7.30
CA VAL A 82 -4.08 -6.34 -6.68
C VAL A 82 -2.91 -5.38 -6.91
N GLY A 83 -3.15 -4.31 -7.65
CA GLY A 83 -2.16 -3.29 -7.98
C GLY A 83 -1.89 -2.33 -6.82
N ILE A 84 -0.71 -1.69 -6.85
CA ILE A 84 -0.40 -0.56 -5.97
C ILE A 84 -1.13 0.66 -6.53
N VAL A 85 -2.07 1.21 -5.76
CA VAL A 85 -2.80 2.42 -6.12
C VAL A 85 -2.14 3.61 -5.44
N GLU A 86 -1.68 4.58 -6.24
CA GLU A 86 -1.11 5.83 -5.74
C GLU A 86 -2.21 6.87 -5.50
N PHE A 87 -2.28 7.39 -4.28
CA PHE A 87 -3.17 8.48 -3.92
C PHE A 87 -2.38 9.78 -3.73
N THR A 88 -2.89 10.88 -4.25
CA THR A 88 -2.41 12.22 -3.92
C THR A 88 -3.07 12.68 -2.62
N LEU A 89 -2.27 13.07 -1.63
CA LEU A 89 -2.77 13.65 -0.38
C LEU A 89 -2.86 15.18 -0.50
N LEU A 90 -4.10 15.68 -0.55
CA LEU A 90 -4.38 17.11 -0.50
C LEU A 90 -4.45 17.58 0.96
N LYS A 91 -3.57 18.52 1.33
CA LYS A 91 -3.47 19.03 2.71
C LYS A 91 -4.46 20.17 2.95
N TYR A 92 -5.58 19.86 3.61
CA TYR A 92 -6.53 20.88 4.07
C TYR A 92 -6.08 21.42 5.41
N LYS A 93 -6.08 22.74 5.62
CA LYS A 93 -5.60 23.34 6.87
C LYS A 93 -6.76 23.70 7.78
N ILE A 94 -6.60 23.45 9.07
CA ILE A 94 -7.53 23.86 10.13
C ILE A 94 -6.71 24.34 11.33
N ASP A 95 -6.60 25.66 11.47
CA ASP A 95 -5.74 26.29 12.49
C ASP A 95 -4.30 25.72 12.41
N ASP A 96 -3.84 25.00 13.46
CA ASP A 96 -2.52 24.36 13.54
C ASP A 96 -2.49 22.90 13.04
N TYR A 97 -3.61 22.37 12.53
CA TYR A 97 -3.75 20.99 12.08
C TYR A 97 -3.94 20.89 10.56
N VAL A 98 -3.58 19.74 10.01
CA VAL A 98 -3.75 19.38 8.60
C VAL A 98 -4.66 18.16 8.49
N LEU A 99 -5.66 18.20 7.63
CA LEU A 99 -6.46 17.06 7.22
C LEU A 99 -6.00 16.62 5.82
N PRO A 100 -5.16 15.58 5.70
CA PRO A 100 -4.72 15.07 4.40
C PRO A 100 -5.86 14.25 3.78
N ALA A 101 -6.57 14.80 2.80
CA ALA A 101 -7.59 14.05 2.06
C ALA A 101 -6.95 13.33 0.88
N ALA A 102 -7.22 12.03 0.76
CA ALA A 102 -6.70 11.24 -0.35
C ALA A 102 -7.56 11.36 -1.60
N THR A 103 -6.93 11.55 -2.77
CA THR A 103 -7.63 11.54 -4.05
C THR A 103 -6.75 11.00 -5.17
N LEU A 104 -7.38 10.31 -6.12
CA LEU A 104 -6.77 9.92 -7.40
C LEU A 104 -6.80 11.05 -8.44
N ARG A 105 -7.46 12.17 -8.11
CA ARG A 105 -7.83 13.22 -9.05
C ARG A 105 -7.50 14.60 -8.49
N PRO A 106 -6.20 14.95 -8.38
CA PRO A 106 -5.77 16.21 -7.79
C PRO A 106 -6.30 17.45 -8.52
N GLU A 107 -6.63 17.34 -9.81
CA GLU A 107 -7.21 18.42 -10.61
C GLU A 107 -8.58 18.88 -10.10
N THR A 108 -9.27 18.04 -9.32
CA THR A 108 -10.62 18.34 -8.81
C THR A 108 -10.63 19.31 -7.61
N VAL A 109 -9.46 19.71 -7.11
CA VAL A 109 -9.28 20.62 -5.96
C VAL A 109 -10.04 21.95 -6.11
N PHE A 110 -10.21 22.45 -7.34
CA PHE A 110 -10.90 23.73 -7.61
C PHE A 110 -12.42 23.68 -7.38
N GLY A 111 -13.01 22.49 -7.48
CA GLY A 111 -14.44 22.25 -7.32
C GLY A 111 -14.82 21.76 -5.92
N VAL A 112 -13.91 21.80 -4.95
CA VAL A 112 -14.19 21.31 -3.60
C VAL A 112 -15.21 22.20 -2.91
N THR A 113 -16.28 21.60 -2.40
CA THR A 113 -17.36 22.32 -1.70
C THR A 113 -17.43 22.00 -0.21
N ASN A 114 -16.99 20.82 0.21
CA ASN A 114 -16.95 20.38 1.60
C ASN A 114 -15.97 19.20 1.77
N LEU A 115 -15.66 18.88 3.03
CA LEU A 115 -14.82 17.75 3.43
C LEU A 115 -15.67 16.72 4.19
N TRP A 116 -15.53 15.45 3.86
CA TRP A 116 -16.29 14.36 4.48
C TRP A 116 -15.43 13.54 5.44
N LEU A 117 -15.92 13.38 6.67
CA LEU A 117 -15.36 12.49 7.70
C LEU A 117 -16.47 11.60 8.26
N ASN A 118 -16.12 10.41 8.73
CA ASN A 118 -17.08 9.47 9.30
C ASN A 118 -17.32 9.75 10.80
N PRO A 119 -18.54 10.10 11.24
CA PRO A 119 -18.81 10.40 12.65
C PRO A 119 -18.65 9.19 13.58
N ASP A 120 -18.76 7.98 13.05
CA ASP A 120 -18.73 6.73 13.83
C ASP A 120 -17.29 6.19 14.01
N VAL A 121 -16.29 6.90 13.45
CA VAL A 121 -14.88 6.49 13.45
C VAL A 121 -14.05 7.36 14.39
N LYS A 122 -13.10 6.72 15.09
CA LYS A 122 -12.11 7.42 15.91
C LYS A 122 -10.98 7.99 15.05
N TYR A 123 -10.86 9.31 15.08
CA TYR A 123 -9.73 10.04 14.48
C TYR A 123 -8.66 10.34 15.52
N VAL A 124 -7.42 10.45 15.05
CA VAL A 124 -6.25 10.76 15.87
C VAL A 124 -5.47 11.91 15.25
N SER A 125 -4.93 12.78 16.09
CA SER A 125 -3.90 13.72 15.68
C SER A 125 -2.53 13.08 15.82
N ALA A 126 -1.81 12.94 14.71
CA ALA A 126 -0.47 12.38 14.63
C ALA A 126 0.52 13.42 14.10
N GLN A 127 1.69 13.54 14.73
CA GLN A 127 2.76 14.39 14.20
C GLN A 127 3.47 13.66 13.05
N VAL A 128 3.33 14.14 11.82
CA VAL A 128 3.89 13.52 10.61
C VAL A 128 4.86 14.51 9.95
N ASN A 129 6.15 14.16 9.88
CA ASN A 129 7.20 15.00 9.27
C ASN A 129 7.21 16.47 9.76
N GLY A 130 6.89 16.70 11.04
CA GLY A 130 6.84 18.02 11.66
C GLY A 130 5.48 18.75 11.60
N GLU A 131 4.50 18.23 10.84
CA GLU A 131 3.13 18.76 10.79
C GLU A 131 2.19 17.94 11.67
N ARG A 132 1.12 18.54 12.20
CA ARG A 132 0.07 17.81 12.96
C ARG A 132 -1.05 17.38 12.01
N TRP A 133 -1.13 16.10 11.70
CA TRP A 133 -2.14 15.55 10.81
C TRP A 133 -3.30 14.93 11.58
N ILE A 134 -4.53 15.12 11.11
CA ILE A 134 -5.70 14.42 11.62
C ILE A 134 -6.08 13.33 10.61
N VAL A 135 -5.96 12.08 11.04
CA VAL A 135 -6.20 10.89 10.20
C VAL A 135 -6.97 9.82 10.99
N SER A 136 -7.49 8.81 10.30
CA SER A 136 -8.04 7.63 10.97
C SER A 136 -6.95 6.88 11.75
N GLU A 137 -7.33 6.20 12.84
CA GLU A 137 -6.39 5.41 13.65
C GLU A 137 -5.66 4.34 12.82
N GLN A 138 -6.36 3.77 11.83
CA GLN A 138 -5.83 2.75 10.92
C GLN A 138 -4.77 3.32 9.95
N ALA A 139 -4.96 4.56 9.48
CA ALA A 139 -4.02 5.22 8.57
C ALA A 139 -2.64 5.45 9.20
N VAL A 140 -2.56 5.61 10.53
CA VAL A 140 -1.28 5.81 11.24
C VAL A 140 -0.29 4.69 10.96
N LYS A 141 -0.75 3.43 10.97
CA LYS A 141 0.10 2.28 10.69
C LYS A 141 0.58 2.31 9.23
N LYS A 142 -0.32 2.59 8.29
CA LYS A 142 0.00 2.68 6.85
C LYS A 142 1.03 3.78 6.56
N LEU A 143 0.91 4.93 7.22
CA LEU A 143 1.88 6.03 7.08
C LEU A 143 3.27 5.64 7.60
N ARG A 144 3.34 4.90 8.72
CA ARG A 144 4.62 4.37 9.24
C ARG A 144 5.26 3.38 8.25
N ASP A 145 4.47 2.46 7.71
CA ASP A 145 4.95 1.46 6.75
C ASP A 145 5.39 2.09 5.41
N GLN A 146 4.82 3.24 5.03
CA GLN A 146 5.23 4.05 3.87
C GLN A 146 6.50 4.89 4.13
N GLY A 147 7.06 4.85 5.36
CA GLY A 147 8.30 5.54 5.71
C GLY A 147 8.13 6.99 6.17
N TYR A 148 6.91 7.43 6.49
CA TYR A 148 6.70 8.73 7.13
C TYR A 148 7.17 8.71 8.60
N GLN A 149 7.76 9.80 9.07
CA GLN A 149 8.13 9.94 10.47
C GLN A 149 6.91 10.32 11.29
N VAL A 150 6.29 9.32 11.93
CA VAL A 150 5.13 9.51 12.79
C VAL A 150 5.56 9.57 14.25
N GLY A 151 5.40 10.74 14.86
CA GLY A 151 5.70 11.02 16.27
C GLY A 151 4.50 10.76 17.19
N GLU A 152 4.21 11.75 18.05
CA GLU A 152 3.15 11.67 19.04
C GLU A 152 1.76 11.50 18.39
N VAL A 153 0.95 10.61 18.96
CA VAL A 153 -0.42 10.32 18.51
C VAL A 153 -1.36 10.54 19.69
N SER A 154 -2.36 11.37 19.51
CA SER A 154 -3.39 11.67 20.51
C SER A 154 -4.79 11.60 19.91
N SER A 155 -5.78 11.19 20.72
CA SER A 155 -7.17 11.14 20.27
C SER A 155 -7.76 12.54 20.16
N ILE A 156 -8.45 12.84 19.05
CA ILE A 156 -9.09 14.13 18.82
C ILE A 156 -10.58 13.94 18.50
N ARG A 157 -11.42 14.85 18.98
CA ARG A 157 -12.83 14.92 18.58
C ARG A 157 -12.99 15.85 17.40
N ILE A 158 -13.69 15.39 16.37
CA ILE A 158 -13.97 16.17 15.17
C ILE A 158 -15.22 17.03 15.40
N ASN A 159 -15.07 18.33 15.20
CA ASN A 159 -16.19 19.28 15.24
C ASN A 159 -16.74 19.45 13.82
N PHE A 160 -17.83 18.74 13.52
CA PHE A 160 -18.57 18.90 12.27
C PHE A 160 -19.14 20.32 12.16
N GLY A 161 -19.15 20.88 10.96
CA GLY A 161 -19.52 22.27 10.69
C GLY A 161 -18.37 23.28 10.80
N ARG A 162 -17.21 22.88 11.33
CA ARG A 162 -16.01 23.73 11.29
C ARG A 162 -15.49 23.84 9.86
N GLU A 163 -14.98 25.01 9.51
CA GLU A 163 -14.44 25.27 8.18
C GLU A 163 -12.94 24.97 8.10
N VAL A 164 -12.55 24.30 7.02
CA VAL A 164 -11.17 24.01 6.63
C VAL A 164 -10.79 24.83 5.42
N GLU A 165 -9.52 25.19 5.32
CA GLU A 165 -8.96 25.86 4.15
C GLU A 165 -8.54 24.82 3.11
N VAL A 166 -9.04 24.98 1.88
CA VAL A 166 -8.71 24.14 0.74
C VAL A 166 -7.33 24.54 0.19
N PRO A 167 -6.42 23.58 -0.08
CA PRO A 167 -5.13 23.88 -0.68
C PRO A 167 -5.30 24.53 -2.08
N LEU A 168 -4.37 25.38 -2.47
CA LEU A 168 -4.32 26.13 -3.75
C LEU A 168 -5.39 27.19 -3.97
N THR A 169 -6.62 26.99 -3.48
CA THR A 169 -7.73 27.94 -3.69
C THR A 169 -7.97 28.85 -2.50
N HIS A 170 -7.46 28.50 -1.31
CA HIS A 170 -7.68 29.21 -0.05
C HIS A 170 -9.16 29.41 0.31
N LYS A 171 -10.07 28.70 -0.36
CA LYS A 171 -11.50 28.70 -0.03
C LYS A 171 -11.69 28.01 1.30
N ARG A 172 -12.64 28.51 2.10
CA ARG A 172 -13.04 27.85 3.34
C ARG A 172 -14.28 27.00 3.05
N VAL A 173 -14.22 25.73 3.43
CA VAL A 173 -15.29 24.76 3.20
C VAL A 173 -15.60 24.01 4.49
N PRO A 174 -16.88 23.68 4.77
CA PRO A 174 -17.25 23.00 6.01
C PRO A 174 -16.86 21.52 6.00
N ILE A 175 -16.60 20.98 7.20
CA ILE A 175 -16.51 19.54 7.44
C ILE A 175 -17.92 18.98 7.67
N LEU A 176 -18.32 17.99 6.88
CA LEU A 176 -19.62 17.33 6.96
C LEU A 176 -19.48 15.84 7.33
N PRO A 177 -20.44 15.28 8.08
CA PRO A 177 -20.43 13.87 8.45
C PRO A 177 -20.90 12.96 7.29
N ALA A 178 -20.12 11.95 6.94
CA ALA A 178 -20.51 10.87 6.02
C ALA A 178 -20.18 9.49 6.56
N LYS A 179 -21.22 8.65 6.67
CA LYS A 179 -21.08 7.24 7.05
C LYS A 179 -20.43 6.37 5.98
N PHE A 180 -20.43 6.82 4.73
CA PHE A 180 -19.87 6.07 3.61
C PHE A 180 -18.35 6.21 3.47
N VAL A 181 -17.72 7.09 4.25
CA VAL A 181 -16.26 7.23 4.25
C VAL A 181 -15.66 6.03 4.97
N ASP A 182 -14.93 5.22 4.21
CA ASP A 182 -14.19 4.08 4.73
C ASP A 182 -12.94 4.57 5.48
N PRO A 183 -12.81 4.29 6.79
CA PRO A 183 -11.65 4.69 7.58
C PRO A 183 -10.37 3.95 7.23
N ASP A 184 -10.48 2.76 6.62
CA ASP A 184 -9.32 1.99 6.21
C ASP A 184 -8.81 2.46 4.85
N ASN A 185 -9.65 3.13 4.06
CA ASN A 185 -9.23 3.68 2.79
C ASN A 185 -8.40 4.97 2.96
N ALA A 186 -7.13 4.88 2.58
CA ALA A 186 -6.12 5.93 2.66
C ALA A 186 -6.00 6.61 4.05
N THR A 187 -6.62 7.77 4.26
CA THR A 187 -6.51 8.57 5.49
C THR A 187 -7.83 8.68 6.27
N GLY A 188 -8.93 8.16 5.70
CA GLY A 188 -10.28 8.34 6.23
C GLY A 188 -10.83 9.77 6.09
N VAL A 189 -10.21 10.61 5.26
CA VAL A 189 -10.62 11.98 4.96
C VAL A 189 -10.85 12.11 3.46
N VAL A 190 -12.02 12.60 3.04
CA VAL A 190 -12.40 12.68 1.63
C VAL A 190 -12.86 14.08 1.24
N GLY A 191 -12.25 14.66 0.21
CA GLY A 191 -12.72 15.92 -0.39
C GLY A 191 -13.94 15.70 -1.31
N SER A 192 -14.97 16.54 -1.16
CA SER A 192 -16.18 16.48 -1.99
C SER A 192 -16.11 17.43 -3.17
N VAL A 193 -16.38 16.90 -4.36
CA VAL A 193 -16.45 17.67 -5.60
C VAL A 193 -17.74 17.26 -6.34
N PRO A 194 -18.90 17.82 -5.96
CA PRO A 194 -20.21 17.41 -6.47
C PRO A 194 -20.38 17.69 -7.97
N SER A 195 -19.60 18.63 -8.54
CA SER A 195 -19.61 18.94 -9.97
C SER A 195 -19.06 17.83 -10.86
N HIS A 196 -18.38 16.84 -10.29
CA HIS A 196 -17.73 15.77 -11.06
C HIS A 196 -17.85 14.37 -10.43
N ARG A 197 -18.37 14.23 -9.20
CA ARG A 197 -18.62 12.93 -8.55
C ARG A 197 -20.04 12.79 -8.06
N LEU A 198 -20.75 11.82 -8.62
CA LEU A 198 -22.03 11.30 -8.11
C LEU A 198 -21.73 10.05 -7.25
N ASN A 199 -21.32 10.23 -6.00
CA ASN A 199 -21.07 9.20 -4.97
C ASN A 199 -19.96 8.15 -5.26
N LEU A 200 -18.97 8.04 -4.36
CA LEU A 200 -17.98 6.94 -4.36
C LEU A 200 -17.89 6.30 -2.97
N ALA A 201 -18.58 5.18 -2.81
CA ALA A 201 -18.42 4.26 -1.68
C ALA A 201 -18.32 2.81 -2.18
N GLY A 202 -17.66 2.62 -3.31
CA GLY A 202 -17.36 1.30 -3.85
C GLY A 202 -15.96 1.30 -4.46
N PRO A 203 -15.19 0.20 -4.31
CA PRO A 203 -13.94 0.04 -5.02
C PRO A 203 -14.20 0.08 -6.55
N PRO A 204 -13.23 0.51 -7.37
CA PRO A 204 -13.27 0.21 -8.79
C PRO A 204 -13.30 -1.31 -8.95
N ILE A 205 -14.24 -1.76 -9.78
CA ILE A 205 -14.41 -3.16 -10.21
C ILE A 205 -13.10 -3.66 -10.84
#